data_AF-A0A535R5J4-F1
#
_entry.id   AF-A0A535R5J4-F1
#
_cell.length_a   1.000
_cell.length_b   1.000
_cell.length_c   1.000
_cell.angle_alpha   90.00
_cell.angle_beta   90.00
_cell.angle_gamma   90.00
#
_symmetry.space_group_name_H-M   'P 1'
#
loop_
_entity.id
_entity.type
_entity.pdbx_description
1 polymer ?
#
loop_
_entity_poly.entity_id
_entity_poly.type
_entity_poly.pdbx_seq_one_letter_code
_entity_poly.pdbx_strand_id
1 'polypeptide(L)'
;MKRKDDSAAATLAIPAPRDPSIHLDKPIYTLSVASEILATHPRTLMMYEHLNMIKPKRTATNRRRYSQRDLMKLQSIQTLTRKHGVNLAGVRYILALLKQLQVAGLKAPDALKELDVTLLDV
;
A
#
# COMPACT_ATOMS: atom_id res chain seq x y z
N MET A 1 -53.21 34.35 14.73
CA MET A 1 -53.21 33.18 15.65
C MET A 1 -52.51 32.02 14.94
N LYS A 2 -51.51 31.41 15.61
CA LYS A 2 -50.82 30.12 15.31
C LYS A 2 -49.96 30.09 14.02
N ARG A 3 -48.63 30.24 14.14
CA ARG A 3 -47.59 29.21 14.47
C ARG A 3 -47.56 28.10 13.40
N LYS A 4 -46.50 28.08 12.57
CA LYS A 4 -45.38 27.09 12.57
C LYS A 4 -45.85 25.78 11.93
N ASP A 5 -45.27 25.32 10.82
CA ASP A 5 -44.03 24.51 10.79
C ASP A 5 -43.33 24.74 9.43
N ASP A 6 -42.13 25.33 9.36
CA ASP A 6 -40.82 24.70 9.57
C ASP A 6 -40.74 23.25 9.05
N SER A 7 -40.36 23.08 7.77
CA SER A 7 -39.65 21.88 7.34
C SER A 7 -38.63 22.20 6.23
N ALA A 8 -37.54 22.81 6.70
CA ALA A 8 -36.16 22.54 6.33
C ALA A 8 -35.89 22.04 4.89
N ALA A 9 -35.42 22.97 4.06
CA ALA A 9 -34.52 22.66 2.97
C ALA A 9 -33.30 21.93 3.56
N ALA A 10 -33.29 20.60 3.47
CA ALA A 10 -32.11 19.80 3.77
C ALA A 10 -31.11 20.00 2.64
N THR A 11 -30.35 21.10 2.73
CA THR A 11 -29.12 21.30 1.97
C THR A 11 -28.24 20.09 2.22
N LEU A 12 -28.16 19.20 1.22
CA LEU A 12 -27.15 18.16 1.15
C LEU A 12 -25.80 18.86 1.13
N ALA A 13 -25.19 19.02 2.32
CA ALA A 13 -23.82 19.42 2.46
C ALA A 13 -22.98 18.37 1.71
N ILE A 14 -22.53 18.73 0.50
CA ILE A 14 -21.48 18.00 -0.19
C ILE A 14 -20.33 17.93 0.81
N PRO A 15 -19.94 16.74 1.32
CA PRO A 15 -18.85 16.66 2.27
C PRO A 15 -17.62 17.28 1.60
N ALA A 16 -16.95 18.15 2.34
CA ALA A 16 -15.77 18.89 1.91
C ALA A 16 -14.82 18.02 1.07
N PRO A 17 -14.13 18.59 0.07
CA PRO A 17 -13.20 17.84 -0.76
C PRO A 17 -12.30 17.01 0.14
N ARG A 18 -12.36 15.68 -0.03
CA ARG A 18 -11.54 14.72 0.73
C ARG A 18 -10.11 15.22 0.68
N ASP A 19 -9.51 15.44 1.84
CA ASP A 19 -8.10 15.78 1.95
C ASP A 19 -7.30 14.82 1.04
N PRO A 20 -6.62 15.33 -0.01
CA PRO A 20 -5.85 14.52 -0.93
C PRO A 20 -4.58 13.95 -0.29
N SER A 21 -4.37 14.14 1.02
CA SER A 21 -3.54 13.24 1.80
C SER A 21 -4.16 11.84 1.79
N ILE A 22 -3.98 11.12 0.67
CA ILE A 22 -4.19 9.69 0.58
C ILE A 22 -3.42 9.10 1.74
N HIS A 23 -4.11 8.69 2.80
CA HIS A 23 -3.47 8.01 3.93
C HIS A 23 -2.96 6.68 3.38
N LEU A 24 -1.71 6.67 2.89
CA LEU A 24 -1.11 5.53 2.21
C LEU A 24 -1.07 4.29 3.10
N ASP A 25 -1.11 4.50 4.43
CA ASP A 25 -1.18 3.48 5.48
C ASP A 25 -2.57 2.92 5.74
N LYS A 26 -3.63 3.57 5.23
CA LYS A 26 -5.00 3.14 5.49
C LYS A 26 -5.26 1.81 4.76
N PRO A 27 -5.51 0.70 5.47
CA PRO A 27 -5.62 -0.60 4.85
C PRO A 27 -7.05 -0.80 4.31
N ILE A 28 -7.23 -0.45 3.04
CA ILE A 28 -8.53 -0.45 2.36
C ILE A 28 -8.67 -1.59 1.35
N TYR A 29 -7.56 -2.03 0.75
CA TYR A 29 -7.56 -3.00 -0.36
C TYR A 29 -7.75 -4.42 0.15
N THR A 30 -8.60 -5.21 -0.52
CA THR A 30 -8.72 -6.66 -0.26
C THR A 30 -7.68 -7.43 -1.08
N LEU A 31 -7.53 -8.74 -0.79
CA LEU A 31 -6.64 -9.59 -1.57
C LEU A 31 -7.01 -9.63 -3.07
N SER A 32 -8.31 -9.67 -3.41
CA SER A 32 -8.76 -9.64 -4.82
C SER A 32 -8.34 -8.34 -5.49
N VAL A 33 -8.66 -7.21 -4.86
CA VAL A 33 -8.34 -5.89 -5.43
C VAL A 33 -6.83 -5.71 -5.55
N ALA A 34 -6.05 -6.15 -4.56
CA ALA A 34 -4.59 -6.12 -4.64
C ALA A 34 -4.06 -7.01 -5.78
N SER A 35 -4.66 -8.19 -6.01
CA SER A 35 -4.27 -9.10 -7.10
C SER A 35 -4.55 -8.52 -8.48
N GLU A 36 -5.66 -7.80 -8.63
CA GLU A 36 -6.03 -7.11 -9.88
C GLU A 36 -5.08 -5.93 -10.16
N ILE A 37 -4.84 -5.08 -9.15
CA ILE A 37 -3.94 -3.92 -9.29
C ILE A 37 -2.52 -4.36 -9.66
N LEU A 38 -2.02 -5.42 -9.01
CA LEU A 38 -0.66 -5.91 -9.23
C LEU A 38 -0.56 -6.91 -10.39
N ALA A 39 -1.66 -7.15 -11.11
CA ALA A 39 -1.77 -8.16 -12.17
C ALA A 39 -1.10 -9.50 -11.78
N THR A 40 -1.34 -9.95 -10.54
CA THR A 40 -0.61 -11.06 -9.93
C THR A 40 -1.57 -11.99 -9.22
N HIS A 41 -1.38 -13.29 -9.42
CA HIS A 41 -2.26 -14.30 -8.86
C HIS A 41 -2.34 -14.22 -7.32
N PRO A 42 -3.53 -14.32 -6.70
CA PRO A 42 -3.71 -14.23 -5.25
C PRO A 42 -2.81 -15.17 -4.43
N ARG A 43 -2.55 -16.37 -4.96
CA ARG A 43 -1.66 -17.36 -4.32
C ARG A 43 -0.22 -16.87 -4.17
N THR A 44 0.27 -16.08 -5.13
CA THR A 44 1.61 -15.49 -5.07
C THR A 44 1.68 -14.39 -4.01
N LEU A 45 0.62 -13.58 -3.88
CA LEU A 45 0.53 -12.58 -2.80
C LEU A 45 0.51 -13.24 -1.42
N MET A 46 -0.27 -14.32 -1.25
CA MET A 46 -0.26 -15.10 -0.01
C MET A 46 1.12 -15.70 0.29
N MET A 47 1.86 -16.12 -0.73
CA MET A 47 3.23 -16.62 -0.55
C MET A 47 4.15 -15.53 -0.01
N TYR A 48 4.08 -14.29 -0.54
CA TYR A 48 4.86 -13.17 -0.04
C TYR A 48 4.52 -12.80 1.42
N GLU A 49 3.25 -12.93 1.81
CA GLU A 49 2.84 -12.79 3.22
C GLU A 49 3.42 -13.88 4.10
N HIS A 50 3.35 -15.15 3.69
CA HIS A 50 3.89 -16.28 4.46
C HIS A 50 5.41 -16.15 4.66
N LEU A 51 6.11 -15.58 3.68
CA LEU A 51 7.54 -15.28 3.76
C LEU A 51 7.85 -14.03 4.60
N ASN A 52 6.85 -13.46 5.28
CA ASN A 52 6.95 -12.24 6.09
C ASN A 52 7.50 -11.03 5.33
N MET A 53 7.39 -11.01 4.00
CA MET A 53 7.79 -9.85 3.21
C MET A 53 6.80 -8.71 3.37
N ILE A 54 5.55 -9.04 3.68
CA ILE A 54 4.48 -8.08 3.92
C ILE A 54 3.56 -8.53 5.04
N LYS A 55 3.00 -7.56 5.77
CA LYS A 55 2.14 -7.81 6.93
C LYS A 55 0.84 -7.00 6.79
N PRO A 56 -0.16 -7.54 6.07
CA PRO A 56 -1.43 -6.84 5.91
C PRO A 56 -2.14 -6.73 7.26
N LYS A 57 -2.88 -5.63 7.46
CA LYS A 57 -3.73 -5.48 8.64
C LYS A 57 -4.88 -6.48 8.58
N ARG A 58 -5.18 -7.13 9.70
CA ARG A 58 -6.36 -7.99 9.83
C ARG A 58 -7.50 -7.21 10.47
N THR A 59 -8.71 -7.35 9.94
CA THR A 59 -9.92 -6.78 10.55
C THR A 59 -10.40 -7.64 11.71
N ALA A 60 -11.38 -7.15 12.49
CA ALA A 60 -12.02 -7.92 13.56
C ALA A 60 -12.61 -9.27 13.06
N THR A 61 -13.07 -9.33 11.82
CA THR A 61 -13.54 -10.57 11.14
C THR A 61 -12.39 -11.38 10.53
N ASN A 62 -11.13 -11.15 10.93
CA ASN A 62 -9.93 -11.82 10.44
C ASN A 62 -9.67 -11.71 8.92
N ARG A 63 -10.26 -10.71 8.24
CA ARG A 63 -10.02 -10.48 6.81
C ARG A 63 -8.77 -9.62 6.61
N ARG A 64 -7.95 -9.97 5.62
CA ARG A 64 -6.74 -9.21 5.24
C ARG A 64 -7.12 -7.91 4.54
N ARG A 65 -6.45 -6.83 4.92
CA ARG A 65 -6.53 -5.53 4.27
C ARG A 65 -5.13 -4.99 4.03
N TYR A 66 -4.87 -4.61 2.78
CA TYR A 66 -3.61 -4.00 2.37
C TYR A 66 -3.79 -2.50 2.30
N SER A 67 -2.75 -1.79 2.71
CA SER A 67 -2.59 -0.36 2.53
C SER A 67 -2.01 -0.05 1.15
N GLN A 68 -2.04 1.21 0.72
CA GLN A 68 -1.38 1.60 -0.52
C GLN A 68 0.14 1.35 -0.44
N ARG A 69 0.76 1.56 0.74
CA ARG A 69 2.17 1.22 0.97
C ARG A 69 2.46 -0.26 0.76
N ASP A 70 1.54 -1.12 1.21
CA ASP A 70 1.70 -2.55 1.02
C ASP A 70 1.74 -2.92 -0.49
N LEU A 71 0.87 -2.31 -1.28
CA LEU A 71 0.83 -2.50 -2.73
C LEU A 71 2.13 -2.03 -3.39
N MET A 72 2.65 -0.86 -3.01
CA MET A 72 3.92 -0.34 -3.54
C MET A 72 5.11 -1.24 -3.19
N LYS A 73 5.12 -1.80 -1.97
CA LYS A 73 6.13 -2.80 -1.57
C LYS A 73 6.02 -4.08 -2.41
N LEU A 74 4.81 -4.58 -2.66
CA LEU A 74 4.61 -5.76 -3.51
C LEU A 74 5.07 -5.51 -4.94
N GLN A 75 4.77 -4.34 -5.50
CA GLN A 75 5.26 -3.94 -6.82
C GLN A 75 6.79 -3.90 -6.86
N SER A 76 7.44 -3.35 -5.84
CA SER A 76 8.91 -3.35 -5.70
C SER A 76 9.51 -4.76 -5.69
N ILE A 77 8.89 -5.68 -4.94
CA ILE A 77 9.29 -7.10 -4.90
C ILE A 77 9.16 -7.74 -6.29
N GLN A 78 8.08 -7.44 -7.01
CA GLN A 78 7.87 -7.96 -8.37
C GLN A 78 8.89 -7.41 -9.36
N THR A 79 9.23 -6.13 -9.29
CA THR A 79 10.26 -5.53 -10.15
C THR A 79 11.60 -6.21 -9.92
N LEU A 80 12.03 -6.38 -8.66
CA LEU A 80 13.31 -7.03 -8.35
C LEU A 80 13.35 -8.50 -8.78
N THR A 81 12.25 -9.24 -8.60
CA THR A 81 12.19 -10.65 -8.99
C THR A 81 12.10 -10.85 -10.51
N ARG A 82 11.25 -10.08 -11.20
CA ARG A 82 10.99 -10.25 -12.64
C ARG A 82 12.00 -9.54 -13.53
N LYS A 83 12.37 -8.29 -13.23
CA LYS A 83 13.28 -7.47 -14.06
C LYS A 83 14.74 -7.75 -13.74
N HIS A 84 15.08 -7.93 -12.47
CA HIS A 84 16.47 -8.10 -12.03
C HIS A 84 16.84 -9.55 -11.67
N GLY A 85 15.90 -10.50 -11.76
CA GLY A 85 16.15 -11.92 -11.47
C GLY A 85 16.55 -12.20 -10.02
N VAL A 86 16.26 -11.27 -9.10
CA VAL A 86 16.69 -11.38 -7.71
C VAL A 86 15.80 -12.38 -6.97
N ASN A 87 16.41 -13.28 -6.19
CA ASN A 87 15.66 -14.18 -5.33
C ASN A 87 15.01 -13.45 -4.14
N LEU A 88 14.01 -14.05 -3.49
CA LEU A 88 13.25 -13.37 -2.43
C LEU A 88 14.10 -13.00 -1.21
N ALA A 89 15.14 -13.78 -0.90
CA ALA A 89 16.09 -13.45 0.17
C ALA A 89 16.90 -12.19 -0.18
N GLY A 90 17.38 -12.09 -1.41
CA GLY A 90 18.08 -10.94 -1.96
C GLY A 90 17.19 -9.70 -1.99
N VAL A 91 15.92 -9.85 -2.39
CA VAL A 91 14.95 -8.76 -2.33
C VAL A 91 14.85 -8.17 -0.92
N ARG A 92 14.79 -9.01 0.12
CA ARG A 92 14.76 -8.53 1.51
C ARG A 92 15.99 -7.68 1.86
N TYR A 93 17.19 -8.16 1.50
CA TYR A 93 18.42 -7.42 1.76
C TYR A 93 18.51 -6.12 0.96
N ILE A 94 18.14 -6.15 -0.33
CA ILE A 94 18.14 -4.96 -1.19
C ILE A 94 17.18 -3.91 -0.63
N LEU A 95 15.95 -4.29 -0.27
CA LEU A 95 14.98 -3.35 0.30
C LEU A 95 15.47 -2.75 1.63
N ALA A 96 16.11 -3.55 2.49
CA ALA A 96 16.70 -3.07 3.74
C ALA A 96 17.87 -2.10 3.51
N LEU A 97 18.75 -2.40 2.55
CA LEU A 97 19.88 -1.55 2.18
C LEU A 97 19.41 -0.23 1.55
N LEU A 98 18.41 -0.27 0.65
CA LEU A 98 17.84 0.93 0.05
C LEU A 98 17.20 1.84 1.12
N LYS A 99 16.55 1.26 2.15
CA LYS A 99 16.06 2.02 3.30
C LYS A 99 17.20 2.68 4.09
N GLN A 100 18.28 1.94 4.35
CA GLN A 100 19.46 2.49 5.04
C GLN A 100 20.09 3.64 4.26
N LEU A 101 20.22 3.51 2.93
CA LEU A 101 20.71 4.58 2.05
C LEU A 101 19.82 5.81 2.12
N GLN A 102 18.50 5.64 2.08
CA GLN A 102 17.55 6.75 2.20
C GLN A 102 17.68 7.47 3.56
N VAL A 103 17.76 6.72 4.66
CA VAL A 103 17.96 7.30 6.01
C VAL A 103 19.28 8.05 6.10
N ALA A 104 20.33 7.56 5.43
CA ALA A 104 21.62 8.24 5.32
C ALA A 104 21.63 9.43 4.33
N GLY A 105 20.51 9.72 3.66
CA GLY A 105 20.41 10.78 2.65
C GLY A 105 21.16 10.48 1.35
N LEU A 106 21.58 9.22 1.14
CA LEU A 106 22.28 8.78 -0.05
C LEU A 106 21.29 8.37 -1.14
N LYS A 107 21.62 8.72 -2.38
CA LYS A 107 20.81 8.36 -3.54
C LYS A 107 20.94 6.87 -3.83
N ALA A 108 19.81 6.24 -4.17
CA ALA A 108 19.81 4.88 -4.67
C ALA A 108 20.62 4.78 -5.98
N PRO A 109 21.28 3.62 -6.24
CA PRO A 109 21.96 3.39 -7.51
C PRO A 109 21.04 3.60 -8.70
N ASP A 110 21.57 4.07 -9.83
CA ASP A 110 20.80 4.41 -11.03
C ASP A 110 19.88 3.27 -11.49
N ALA A 111 20.36 2.03 -11.38
CA ALA A 111 19.61 0.82 -11.74
C ALA A 111 18.37 0.54 -10.86
N LEU A 112 18.26 1.19 -9.69
CA LEU A 112 17.19 0.99 -8.70
C LEU A 112 16.38 2.26 -8.44
N LYS A 113 16.59 3.34 -9.20
CA LYS A 113 15.86 4.61 -9.06
C LYS A 113 14.34 4.48 -9.24
N GLU A 114 13.91 3.49 -10.01
CA GLU A 114 12.50 3.21 -10.28
C GLU A 114 11.78 2.56 -9.07
N LEU A 115 12.52 2.14 -8.03
CA LEU A 115 11.92 1.58 -6.83
C LEU A 115 11.59 2.68 -5.82
N ASP A 116 10.29 2.82 -5.53
CA ASP A 116 9.80 3.64 -4.42
C ASP A 116 10.12 2.97 -3.07
N VAL A 117 11.34 3.21 -2.59
CA VAL A 117 11.82 2.75 -1.27
C VAL A 117 11.40 3.64 -0.11
N THR A 118 10.83 4.80 -0.43
CA THR A 118 10.40 5.88 0.48
C THR A 118 9.44 5.45 1.58
N LEU A 119 8.80 4.28 1.45
CA LEU A 119 7.67 3.85 2.27
C LEU A 119 7.79 2.42 2.80
N LEU A 120 8.99 1.83 2.78
CA LEU A 120 9.22 0.46 3.22
C LEU A 120 9.41 0.39 4.75
N ASP A 121 8.35 0.08 5.49
CA ASP A 121 8.49 -0.45 6.84
C ASP A 121 8.90 -1.92 6.76
N VAL A 122 10.21 -2.19 6.79
CA VAL A 122 10.79 -3.54 6.99
C VAL A 122 10.70 -3.89 8.47
#